data_AF-A0A6A0HYF7-F1
#
_entry.id   AF-A0A6A0HYF7-F1
#
_cell.length_a   1.000
_cell.length_b   1.000
_cell.length_c   1.000
_cell.angle_alpha   90.00
_cell.angle_beta   90.00
_cell.angle_gamma   90.00
#
_symmetry.space_group_name_H-M   'P 1'
#
loop_
_entity.id
_entity.type
_entity.pdbx_description
1 polymer ?
#
loop_
_entity_poly.entity_id
_entity_poly.type
_entity_poly.pdbx_seq_one_letter_code
_entity_poly.pdbx_strand_id
1 'polypeptide(L)'
;MRILYFLSALVLAVVLIVGCTGDPKGVVDPVQKTGLVPPPPEEPDLDECESNPCGSGSECVDLLHGYQCEDSDTGDIIVHQCNPGWTGTYCHIPEATDPCNPNPCQYGGQCADNGDGSYTCTCAPGFTGDNCEYDIDECSANPCVHGDCEDRVNAYFCYCEPGWTGTNCDVQEVTDADGDGVDDNADQCAGTVSGDVVDATGCSIAQYCPCDNGWKNHGAYVSCVAHSANDFVGAGLITETEKGDIVSEAAQSDCGKKKGGTTR
;
A
#
# COMPACT_ATOMS: atom_id res chain seq x y z
N MET A 1 18.24 -27.42 60.74
CA MET A 1 19.58 -27.77 60.22
C MET A 1 19.42 -27.99 58.72
N ARG A 2 19.59 -27.01 57.82
CA ARG A 2 20.84 -26.37 57.34
C ARG A 2 21.97 -27.39 57.09
N ILE A 3 22.11 -27.87 55.85
CA ILE A 3 23.34 -28.42 55.23
C ILE A 3 23.19 -28.18 53.71
N LEU A 4 23.69 -27.06 53.15
CA LEU A 4 25.02 -26.80 52.57
C LEU A 4 25.13 -27.20 51.08
N TYR A 5 25.30 -26.15 50.26
CA TYR A 5 25.67 -26.09 48.85
C TYR A 5 27.09 -26.65 48.59
N PHE A 6 27.35 -27.06 47.33
CA PHE A 6 28.61 -27.00 46.53
C PHE A 6 28.95 -28.30 45.79
N LEU A 7 28.62 -28.37 44.49
CA LEU A 7 29.26 -29.22 43.46
C LEU A 7 29.14 -28.45 42.13
N SER A 8 30.14 -27.64 41.77
CA SER A 8 31.31 -27.97 40.93
C SER A 8 30.99 -27.92 39.42
N ALA A 9 31.42 -26.81 38.82
CA ALA A 9 31.31 -26.47 37.40
C ALA A 9 31.97 -27.51 36.49
N LEU A 10 31.29 -27.85 35.40
CA LEU A 10 31.67 -28.88 34.43
C LEU A 10 32.00 -28.23 33.06
N VAL A 11 33.17 -28.65 32.56
CA VAL A 11 33.63 -28.80 31.17
C VAL A 11 34.21 -27.59 30.41
N LEU A 12 35.51 -27.76 30.22
CA LEU A 12 36.50 -27.02 29.45
C LEU A 12 36.40 -27.39 27.94
N ALA A 13 36.61 -26.35 27.12
CA ALA A 13 36.82 -26.29 25.68
C ALA A 13 37.29 -27.55 24.91
N VAL A 14 36.63 -27.82 23.78
CA VAL A 14 37.11 -28.66 22.67
C VAL A 14 36.78 -27.96 21.35
N VAL A 15 37.70 -28.08 20.38
CA VAL A 15 37.61 -27.95 18.89
C VAL A 15 38.78 -27.07 18.40
N LEU A 16 39.97 -27.66 18.17
CA LEU A 16 40.48 -28.41 17.01
C LEU A 16 41.02 -27.53 15.86
N ILE A 17 42.32 -27.70 15.64
CA ILE A 17 43.15 -27.13 14.58
C ILE A 17 42.87 -27.89 13.26
N VAL A 18 42.40 -27.18 12.24
CA VAL A 18 42.44 -27.55 10.81
C VAL A 18 42.64 -26.21 10.09
N GLY A 19 43.79 -25.87 9.53
CA GLY A 19 44.39 -26.50 8.35
C GLY A 19 44.03 -25.67 7.11
N CYS A 20 44.75 -24.57 6.86
CA CYS A 20 44.60 -23.79 5.62
C CYS A 20 45.30 -24.52 4.46
N THR A 21 44.53 -25.00 3.49
CA THR A 21 45.01 -25.48 2.17
C THR A 21 44.34 -24.64 1.07
N GLY A 22 45.13 -24.16 0.11
CA GLY A 22 44.73 -23.10 -0.84
C GLY A 22 43.82 -23.51 -2.01
N ASP A 23 43.20 -22.44 -2.56
CA ASP A 23 42.77 -22.05 -3.92
C ASP A 23 42.53 -23.11 -5.02
N PRO A 24 41.45 -22.97 -5.85
CA PRO A 24 41.57 -22.11 -7.05
C PRO A 24 40.28 -21.40 -7.59
N LYS A 25 40.50 -20.15 -8.03
CA LYS A 25 39.89 -19.40 -9.17
C LYS A 25 38.35 -19.25 -9.30
N GLY A 26 37.91 -17.99 -9.22
CA GLY A 26 36.66 -17.51 -9.81
C GLY A 26 36.57 -15.98 -9.82
N VAL A 27 36.90 -15.37 -10.97
CA VAL A 27 36.55 -14.00 -11.44
C VAL A 27 36.91 -12.84 -10.50
N VAL A 28 38.08 -12.22 -10.75
CA VAL A 28 38.32 -10.83 -10.34
C VAL A 28 37.76 -9.91 -11.41
N ASP A 29 36.72 -9.16 -11.06
CA ASP A 29 36.23 -8.04 -11.85
C ASP A 29 37.35 -7.00 -12.06
N PRO A 30 37.35 -6.27 -13.20
CA PRO A 30 38.40 -5.32 -13.51
C PRO A 30 38.41 -4.22 -12.44
N VAL A 31 39.58 -4.05 -11.82
CA VAL A 31 40.06 -2.87 -11.08
C VAL A 31 39.14 -1.67 -11.30
N GLN A 32 38.15 -1.49 -10.42
CA GLN A 32 37.56 -0.19 -10.19
C GLN A 32 38.71 0.65 -9.66
N LYS A 33 39.26 1.46 -10.55
CA LYS A 33 40.24 2.49 -10.29
C LYS A 33 39.63 3.36 -9.20
N THR A 34 39.92 3.04 -7.93
CA THR A 34 39.66 3.94 -6.83
C THR A 34 40.53 5.15 -7.11
N GLY A 35 39.90 6.16 -7.71
CA GLY A 35 40.45 7.50 -7.72
C GLY A 35 40.66 7.82 -6.26
N LEU A 36 41.92 7.79 -5.83
CA LEU A 36 42.32 8.51 -4.64
C LEU A 36 41.85 9.94 -4.90
N VAL A 37 40.78 10.34 -4.22
CA VAL A 37 40.41 11.74 -4.14
C VAL A 37 41.69 12.43 -3.68
N PRO A 38 42.24 13.40 -4.43
CA PRO A 38 43.39 14.14 -3.97
C PRO A 38 43.05 14.68 -2.57
N PRO A 39 43.99 14.68 -1.61
CA PRO A 39 43.73 15.33 -0.33
C PRO A 39 43.18 16.73 -0.64
N PRO A 40 42.12 17.17 0.06
CA PRO A 40 41.62 18.52 -0.12
C PRO A 40 42.80 19.48 -0.08
N PRO A 41 42.83 20.52 -0.95
CA PRO A 41 43.89 21.50 -0.88
C PRO A 41 43.99 21.97 0.57
N GLU A 42 45.21 21.98 1.13
CA GLU A 42 45.42 22.54 2.46
C GLU A 42 44.81 23.94 2.46
N GLU A 43 43.71 24.11 3.19
CA GLU A 43 43.07 25.41 3.38
C GLU A 43 44.16 26.34 3.91
N PRO A 44 44.43 27.50 3.27
CA PRO A 44 45.47 28.39 3.75
C PRO A 44 45.06 28.92 5.12
N ASP A 45 45.89 28.65 6.12
CA ASP A 45 45.74 29.18 7.48
C ASP A 45 45.67 30.73 7.43
N LEU A 46 44.66 31.29 8.09
CA LEU A 46 44.39 32.72 8.08
C LEU A 46 44.93 33.31 9.37
N ASP A 47 45.93 34.21 9.27
CA ASP A 47 46.44 34.89 10.47
C ASP A 47 45.41 35.90 11.00
N GLU A 48 44.68 35.53 12.04
CA GLU A 48 43.68 36.40 12.67
C GLU A 48 44.31 37.49 13.55
N CYS A 49 45.58 37.30 13.95
CA CYS A 49 46.34 38.25 14.76
C CYS A 49 46.79 39.49 13.98
N GLU A 50 46.85 39.44 12.64
CA GLU A 50 47.12 40.60 11.77
C GLU A 50 46.15 41.77 12.03
N SER A 51 44.91 41.47 12.44
CA SER A 51 43.91 42.48 12.78
C SER A 51 44.11 43.15 14.15
N ASN A 52 45.11 42.70 14.92
CA ASN A 52 45.35 43.05 16.32
C ASN A 52 44.07 42.96 17.17
N PRO A 53 43.44 41.78 17.26
CA PRO A 53 42.17 41.62 17.95
C PRO A 53 42.33 41.68 19.49
N CYS A 54 43.55 41.48 19.99
CA CYS A 54 43.89 41.52 21.41
C CYS A 54 44.22 42.96 21.87
N GLY A 55 43.71 43.36 23.03
CA GLY A 55 43.91 44.70 23.60
C GLY A 55 45.34 44.97 24.11
N SER A 56 45.60 46.18 24.61
CA SER A 56 46.91 46.53 25.20
C SER A 56 47.14 45.77 26.52
N GLY A 57 48.25 45.01 26.59
CA GLY A 57 48.59 44.17 27.74
C GLY A 57 48.37 42.66 27.53
N SER A 58 47.98 42.26 26.31
CA SER A 58 47.82 40.85 25.93
C SER A 58 48.55 40.51 24.63
N GLU A 59 49.11 39.31 24.55
CA GLU A 59 49.76 38.75 23.36
C GLU A 59 48.75 37.93 22.55
N CYS A 60 48.75 38.07 21.23
CA CYS A 60 47.90 37.30 20.32
C CYS A 60 48.66 36.07 19.84
N VAL A 61 48.04 34.91 19.95
CA VAL A 61 48.52 33.62 19.46
C VAL A 61 47.60 33.17 18.34
N ASP A 62 48.18 33.03 17.15
CA ASP A 62 47.52 32.52 15.96
C ASP A 62 47.35 31.00 16.05
N LEU A 63 46.13 30.50 15.76
CA LEU A 63 45.78 29.08 15.72
C LEU A 63 45.23 28.75 14.33
N LEU A 64 45.28 27.48 13.94
CA LEU A 64 44.92 27.01 12.58
C LEU A 64 43.55 27.50 12.06
N HIS A 65 42.57 27.69 12.95
CA HIS A 65 41.24 28.19 12.59
C HIS A 65 40.70 29.11 13.70
N GLY A 66 41.52 30.03 14.20
CA GLY A 66 41.13 30.96 15.25
C GLY A 66 42.31 31.60 15.96
N TYR A 67 42.04 32.36 17.01
CA TYR A 67 43.10 33.01 17.79
C TYR A 67 42.84 32.96 19.28
N GLN A 68 43.93 33.14 20.04
CA GLN A 68 43.92 33.25 21.49
C GLN A 68 44.62 34.53 21.94
N CYS A 69 44.06 35.23 22.93
CA CYS A 69 44.74 36.33 23.61
C CYS A 69 45.20 35.86 24.99
N GLU A 70 46.49 35.98 25.28
CA GLU A 70 47.10 35.66 26.58
C GLU A 70 47.53 36.93 27.30
N ASP A 71 47.31 37.01 28.61
CA ASP A 71 47.82 38.11 29.44
C ASP A 71 49.36 38.08 29.44
N SER A 72 50.00 39.20 29.09
CA SER A 72 51.46 39.24 28.99
C SER A 72 52.19 39.15 30.34
N ASP A 73 51.52 39.46 31.45
CA ASP A 73 52.09 39.43 32.80
C ASP A 73 51.81 38.10 33.52
N THR A 74 50.65 37.48 33.30
CA THR A 74 50.25 36.24 33.99
C THR A 74 50.26 34.99 33.11
N GLY A 75 50.18 35.14 31.78
CA GLY A 75 50.03 34.04 30.83
C GLY A 75 48.62 33.42 30.81
N ASP A 76 47.64 34.07 31.44
CA ASP A 76 46.27 33.56 31.48
C ASP A 76 45.55 33.80 30.14
N ILE A 77 44.73 32.84 29.71
CA ILE A 77 43.90 32.96 28.51
C ILE A 77 42.74 33.92 28.78
N ILE A 78 42.74 35.07 28.10
CA ILE A 78 41.71 36.11 28.23
C ILE A 78 40.60 35.92 27.19
N VAL A 79 40.99 35.58 25.96
CA VAL A 79 40.09 35.36 24.83
C VAL A 79 40.52 34.10 24.10
N HIS A 80 39.56 33.26 23.74
CA HIS A 80 39.77 32.11 22.86
C HIS A 80 38.60 32.07 21.89
N GLN A 81 38.90 32.28 20.61
CA GLN A 81 37.88 32.44 19.57
C GLN A 81 38.25 31.58 18.36
N CYS A 82 37.45 30.55 18.10
CA CYS A 82 37.55 29.78 16.86
C CYS A 82 36.71 30.41 15.76
N ASN A 83 37.11 30.18 14.51
CA ASN A 83 36.33 30.46 13.31
C ASN A 83 35.04 29.62 13.30
N PRO A 84 33.95 30.10 12.68
CA PRO A 84 32.70 29.35 12.58
C PRO A 84 32.93 27.95 12.01
N GLY A 85 32.37 26.91 12.65
CA GLY A 85 32.57 25.53 12.24
C GLY A 85 33.80 24.87 12.85
N TRP A 86 34.50 25.51 13.79
CA TRP A 86 35.64 24.96 14.52
C TRP A 86 35.50 25.11 16.04
N THR A 87 36.03 24.15 16.76
CA THR A 87 35.97 24.05 18.22
C THR A 87 37.21 23.31 18.77
N GLY A 88 37.24 23.12 20.09
CA GLY A 88 38.37 22.54 20.82
C GLY A 88 39.43 23.57 21.17
N THR A 89 40.34 23.20 22.08
CA THR A 89 41.36 24.10 22.68
C THR A 89 42.36 24.67 21.67
N TYR A 90 42.49 24.05 20.51
CA TYR A 90 43.39 24.48 19.45
C TYR A 90 42.64 24.79 18.14
N CYS A 91 41.31 24.94 18.19
CA CYS A 91 40.45 25.17 17.03
C CYS A 91 40.66 24.18 15.85
N HIS A 92 41.16 22.97 16.12
CA HIS A 92 41.41 21.94 15.10
C HIS A 92 40.29 20.89 15.00
N ILE A 93 39.25 21.00 15.82
CA ILE A 93 38.12 20.08 15.80
C ILE A 93 37.00 20.77 15.04
N PRO A 94 36.48 20.22 13.94
CA PRO A 94 35.28 20.76 13.31
C PRO A 94 34.15 20.77 14.33
N GLU A 95 33.48 21.90 14.49
CA GLU A 95 32.23 21.98 15.25
C GLU A 95 31.23 21.08 14.53
N ALA A 96 30.84 19.99 15.20
CA ALA A 96 29.89 19.03 14.66
C ALA A 96 28.56 19.77 14.42
N THR A 97 28.35 20.19 13.18
CA THR A 97 27.08 20.74 12.74
C THR A 97 26.16 19.55 12.60
N ASP A 98 25.18 19.42 13.51
CA ASP A 98 24.19 18.34 13.44
C ASP A 98 23.40 18.47 12.13
N PRO A 99 23.63 17.60 11.12
CA PRO A 99 22.96 17.71 9.83
C PRO A 99 21.47 17.35 9.94
N CYS A 100 21.02 16.84 11.10
CA CYS A 100 19.63 16.57 11.42
C CYS A 100 18.93 17.73 12.13
N ASN A 101 19.55 18.91 12.27
CA ASN A 101 18.93 20.06 12.90
C ASN A 101 19.07 21.36 12.07
N PRO A 102 17.98 21.84 11.43
CA PRO A 102 16.62 21.28 11.46
C PRO A 102 16.51 19.96 10.68
N ASN A 103 15.56 19.09 11.05
CA ASN A 103 15.41 17.78 10.42
C ASN A 103 15.17 17.93 8.91
N PRO A 104 16.09 17.45 8.04
CA PRO A 104 15.96 17.58 6.60
C PRO A 104 15.01 16.54 5.98
N CYS A 105 14.61 15.51 6.72
CA CYS A 105 13.71 14.45 6.24
C CYS A 105 12.25 14.89 6.32
N GLN A 106 11.54 14.81 5.19
CA GLN A 106 10.15 15.21 5.07
C GLN A 106 9.17 14.12 5.52
N TYR A 107 7.90 14.48 5.67
CA TYR A 107 6.77 13.59 5.97
C TYR A 107 6.99 12.61 7.14
N GLY A 108 7.74 13.03 8.17
CA GLY A 108 8.01 12.22 9.35
C GLY A 108 9.18 11.23 9.20
N GLY A 109 10.01 11.40 8.18
CA GLY A 109 11.26 10.65 8.01
C GLY A 109 12.21 10.84 9.20
N GLN A 110 12.95 9.78 9.51
CA GLN A 110 13.94 9.76 10.59
C GLN A 110 15.32 10.11 10.04
N CYS A 111 15.93 11.18 10.57
CA CYS A 111 17.28 11.57 10.21
C CYS A 111 18.32 10.85 11.07
N ALA A 112 19.38 10.38 10.42
CA ALA A 112 20.58 9.87 11.07
C ALA A 112 21.80 10.68 10.61
N ASP A 113 22.55 11.22 11.58
CA ASP A 113 23.85 11.83 11.36
C ASP A 113 24.91 10.73 11.14
N ASN A 114 25.67 10.83 10.05
CA ASN A 114 26.71 9.88 9.69
C ASN A 114 28.07 10.19 10.34
N GLY A 115 28.20 11.33 11.02
CA GLY A 115 29.40 11.74 11.76
C GLY A 115 30.50 12.40 10.92
N ASP A 116 30.27 12.60 9.61
CA ASP A 116 31.14 13.30 8.67
C ASP A 116 30.51 14.60 8.13
N GLY A 117 29.42 15.05 8.75
CA GLY A 117 28.61 16.18 8.30
C GLY A 117 27.56 15.82 7.25
N SER A 118 27.52 14.56 6.79
CA SER A 118 26.42 14.04 5.98
C SER A 118 25.32 13.41 6.84
N TYR A 119 24.13 13.24 6.24
CA TYR A 119 23.00 12.59 6.88
C TYR A 119 22.36 11.54 5.96
N THR A 120 21.49 10.73 6.53
CA THR A 120 20.63 9.81 5.79
C THR A 120 19.22 9.84 6.36
N CYS A 121 18.23 9.85 5.48
CA CYS A 121 16.83 9.78 5.85
C CYS A 121 16.32 8.33 5.73
N THR A 122 15.70 7.84 6.81
CA THR A 122 14.86 6.64 6.76
C THR A 122 13.42 7.08 6.60
N CYS A 123 12.84 6.80 5.44
CA CYS A 123 11.49 7.24 5.10
C CYS A 123 10.42 6.45 5.82
N ALA A 124 9.33 7.15 6.19
CA ALA A 124 8.12 6.49 6.62
C ALA A 124 7.54 5.66 5.45
N PRO A 125 6.77 4.59 5.73
CA PRO A 125 6.10 3.82 4.68
C PRO A 125 5.26 4.74 3.78
N GLY A 126 5.30 4.51 2.46
CA GLY A 126 4.64 5.34 1.46
C GLY A 126 5.49 6.49 0.91
N PHE A 127 6.69 6.76 1.44
CA PHE A 127 7.55 7.84 0.95
C PHE A 127 8.90 7.34 0.43
N THR A 128 9.49 8.09 -0.48
CA THR A 128 10.79 7.82 -1.11
C THR A 128 11.55 9.11 -1.45
N GLY A 129 12.78 8.99 -1.92
CA GLY A 129 13.71 10.10 -2.16
C GLY A 129 14.77 10.23 -1.07
N ASP A 130 15.80 11.02 -1.33
CA ASP A 130 16.93 11.22 -0.40
C ASP A 130 16.49 11.94 0.89
N ASN A 131 15.43 12.76 0.78
CA ASN A 131 14.81 13.50 1.85
C ASN A 131 13.38 13.03 2.14
N CYS A 132 12.97 11.87 1.62
CA CYS A 132 11.60 11.36 1.71
C CYS A 132 10.55 12.32 1.14
N GLU A 133 10.92 13.09 0.13
CA GLU A 133 10.13 14.18 -0.44
C GLU A 133 9.06 13.72 -1.44
N TYR A 134 9.09 12.45 -1.85
CA TYR A 134 8.16 11.89 -2.81
C TYR A 134 7.21 10.92 -2.14
N ASP A 135 5.91 11.15 -2.30
CA ASP A 135 4.88 10.14 -2.05
C ASP A 135 4.98 9.07 -3.15
N ILE A 136 4.88 7.81 -2.75
CA ILE A 136 4.95 6.68 -3.68
C ILE A 136 3.59 6.56 -4.35
N ASP A 137 3.56 6.65 -5.67
CA ASP A 137 2.33 6.44 -6.44
C ASP A 137 1.97 4.94 -6.48
N GLU A 138 1.09 4.52 -5.57
CA GLU A 138 0.60 3.15 -5.47
C GLU A 138 -0.32 2.77 -6.66
N CYS A 139 -0.83 3.75 -7.40
CA CYS A 139 -1.62 3.55 -8.62
C CYS A 139 -0.78 3.26 -9.86
N SER A 140 0.53 3.50 -9.83
CA SER A 140 1.44 3.29 -10.97
C SER A 140 1.43 1.86 -11.54
N ALA A 141 1.10 0.86 -10.71
CA ALA A 141 0.98 -0.54 -11.11
C ALA A 141 -0.40 -0.90 -11.71
N ASN A 142 -1.34 0.06 -11.76
CA ASN A 142 -2.76 -0.13 -12.12
C ASN A 142 -3.41 -1.28 -11.33
N PRO A 143 -3.50 -1.17 -9.99
CA PRO A 143 -4.05 -2.25 -9.16
C PRO A 143 -5.56 -2.48 -9.35
N CYS A 144 -6.30 -1.47 -9.81
CA CYS A 144 -7.75 -1.54 -10.04
C CYS A 144 -8.05 -2.10 -11.44
N VAL A 145 -8.73 -3.25 -11.51
CA VAL A 145 -9.01 -3.95 -12.78
C VAL A 145 -10.18 -3.30 -13.53
N HIS A 146 -11.29 -3.05 -12.83
CA HIS A 146 -12.50 -2.40 -13.36
C HIS A 146 -12.88 -1.20 -12.50
N GLY A 147 -12.04 -0.17 -12.51
CA GLY A 147 -12.25 1.02 -11.70
C GLY A 147 -11.13 2.04 -11.80
N ASP A 148 -11.38 3.21 -11.22
CA ASP A 148 -10.39 4.28 -11.11
C ASP A 148 -9.58 4.14 -9.82
N CYS A 149 -8.27 4.33 -9.91
CA CYS A 149 -7.36 4.28 -8.76
C CYS A 149 -7.17 5.66 -8.13
N GLU A 150 -7.26 5.72 -6.81
CA GLU A 150 -6.88 6.86 -5.98
C GLU A 150 -5.64 6.52 -5.17
N ASP A 151 -4.58 7.29 -5.40
CA ASP A 151 -3.32 7.21 -4.68
C ASP A 151 -3.48 7.71 -3.24
N ARG A 152 -2.87 7.02 -2.27
CA ARG A 152 -2.97 7.35 -0.84
C ARG A 152 -1.67 6.95 -0.15
N VAL A 153 -1.23 7.68 0.87
CA VAL A 153 0.01 7.33 1.59
C VAL A 153 0.08 5.84 1.99
N ASN A 154 0.99 5.09 1.36
CA ASN A 154 1.26 3.67 1.59
C ASN A 154 0.03 2.76 1.35
N ALA A 155 -0.87 3.17 0.46
CA ALA A 155 -2.12 2.50 0.17
C ALA A 155 -2.71 2.95 -1.18
N TYR A 156 -3.75 2.28 -1.63
CA TYR A 156 -4.57 2.81 -2.72
C TYR A 156 -6.03 2.54 -2.41
N PHE A 157 -6.91 3.25 -3.11
CA PHE A 157 -8.33 2.96 -3.11
C PHE A 157 -8.83 2.84 -4.54
N CYS A 158 -9.62 1.80 -4.81
CA CYS A 158 -10.25 1.61 -6.12
C CYS A 158 -11.72 2.04 -6.05
N TYR A 159 -12.10 2.99 -6.90
CA TYR A 159 -13.49 3.32 -7.19
C TYR A 159 -13.99 2.35 -8.26
N CYS A 160 -14.65 1.28 -7.83
CA CYS A 160 -15.12 0.25 -8.75
C CYS A 160 -16.24 0.75 -9.66
N GLU A 161 -16.17 0.34 -10.92
CA GLU A 161 -17.26 0.51 -11.88
C GLU A 161 -18.52 -0.26 -11.41
N PRO A 162 -19.73 0.17 -11.82
CA PRO A 162 -20.95 -0.54 -11.47
C PRO A 162 -20.91 -2.03 -11.85
N GLY A 163 -21.24 -2.90 -10.90
CA GLY A 163 -21.17 -4.36 -11.07
C GLY A 163 -19.82 -4.98 -10.72
N TRP A 164 -18.88 -4.22 -10.16
CA TRP A 164 -17.60 -4.72 -9.66
C TRP A 164 -17.35 -4.30 -8.20
N THR A 165 -16.64 -5.15 -7.48
CA THR A 165 -16.28 -5.01 -6.07
C THR A 165 -14.95 -5.67 -5.76
N GLY A 166 -14.60 -5.69 -4.48
CA GLY A 166 -13.31 -6.14 -3.99
C GLY A 166 -12.29 -5.01 -3.98
N THR A 167 -11.20 -5.22 -3.26
CA THR A 167 -10.14 -4.21 -3.09
C THR A 167 -9.54 -3.76 -4.43
N ASN A 168 -9.57 -4.62 -5.43
CA ASN A 168 -8.99 -4.37 -6.75
C ASN A 168 -10.04 -4.30 -7.86
N CYS A 169 -11.34 -4.25 -7.52
CA CYS A 169 -12.45 -4.29 -8.50
C CYS A 169 -12.36 -5.49 -9.45
N ASP A 170 -11.91 -6.62 -8.93
CA ASP A 170 -11.65 -7.87 -9.63
C ASP A 170 -12.74 -8.93 -9.35
N VAL A 171 -13.69 -8.60 -8.47
CA VAL A 171 -14.85 -9.44 -8.18
C VAL A 171 -16.07 -8.81 -8.83
N GLN A 172 -16.74 -9.54 -9.70
CA GLN A 172 -18.02 -9.10 -10.24
C GLN A 172 -19.06 -9.13 -9.12
N GLU A 173 -19.74 -8.01 -8.84
CA GLU A 173 -20.93 -8.05 -8.01
C GLU A 173 -22.04 -8.73 -8.80
N VAL A 174 -22.36 -9.93 -8.34
CA VAL A 174 -23.62 -10.59 -8.65
C VAL A 174 -24.63 -10.10 -7.61
N THR A 175 -25.56 -9.26 -8.04
CA THR A 175 -26.61 -8.72 -7.19
C THR A 175 -27.95 -9.20 -7.70
N ASP A 176 -28.79 -9.69 -6.79
CA ASP A 176 -30.22 -9.90 -7.00
C ASP A 176 -30.91 -8.54 -7.25
N ALA A 177 -30.76 -8.02 -8.47
CA ALA A 177 -31.24 -6.70 -8.85
C ALA A 177 -32.77 -6.65 -8.98
N ASP A 178 -33.43 -7.81 -9.14
CA ASP A 178 -34.87 -7.99 -9.33
C ASP A 178 -35.60 -8.55 -8.11
N GLY A 179 -34.90 -9.01 -7.08
CA GLY A 179 -35.42 -9.37 -5.76
C GLY A 179 -35.94 -10.81 -5.65
N ASP A 180 -35.42 -11.74 -6.46
CA ASP A 180 -35.83 -13.14 -6.50
C ASP A 180 -35.12 -14.06 -5.47
N GLY A 181 -34.12 -13.53 -4.77
CA GLY A 181 -33.32 -14.22 -3.76
C GLY A 181 -32.12 -15.00 -4.31
N VAL A 182 -31.75 -14.82 -5.58
CA VAL A 182 -30.59 -15.41 -6.24
C VAL A 182 -29.61 -14.30 -6.63
N ASP A 183 -28.41 -14.35 -6.05
CA ASP A 183 -27.34 -13.40 -6.40
C ASP A 183 -26.73 -13.77 -7.78
N ASP A 184 -27.39 -13.38 -8.87
CA ASP A 184 -26.86 -13.42 -10.25
C ASP A 184 -27.37 -12.25 -11.14
N ASN A 185 -26.78 -12.10 -12.33
CA ASN A 185 -27.16 -11.05 -13.32
C ASN A 185 -28.03 -11.61 -14.45
N ALA A 186 -28.71 -12.74 -14.24
CA ALA A 186 -29.29 -13.56 -15.31
C ALA A 186 -30.75 -13.20 -15.64
N ASP A 187 -31.10 -11.92 -15.77
CA ASP A 187 -32.45 -11.58 -16.25
C ASP A 187 -32.57 -11.81 -17.78
N GLN A 188 -33.28 -12.89 -18.16
CA GLN A 188 -33.78 -13.05 -19.54
C GLN A 188 -35.15 -12.39 -19.77
N CYS A 189 -35.90 -12.07 -18.71
CA CYS A 189 -37.28 -11.60 -18.74
C CYS A 189 -37.50 -10.30 -17.94
N ALA A 190 -37.23 -9.16 -18.58
CA ALA A 190 -37.50 -7.84 -17.98
C ALA A 190 -38.96 -7.67 -17.50
N GLY A 191 -39.12 -7.13 -16.28
CA GLY A 191 -40.42 -6.67 -15.75
C GLY A 191 -41.21 -7.70 -14.93
N THR A 192 -40.54 -8.68 -14.33
CA THR A 192 -41.12 -9.63 -13.37
C THR A 192 -41.77 -8.87 -12.20
N VAL A 193 -42.97 -9.29 -11.78
CA VAL A 193 -43.67 -8.65 -10.66
C VAL A 193 -43.11 -9.17 -9.35
N SER A 194 -42.76 -8.27 -8.43
CA SER A 194 -42.29 -8.64 -7.09
C SER A 194 -43.31 -9.54 -6.38
N GLY A 195 -42.85 -10.71 -5.93
CA GLY A 195 -43.66 -11.73 -5.28
C GLY A 195 -44.13 -12.87 -6.20
N ASP A 196 -43.82 -12.81 -7.50
CA ASP A 196 -43.99 -13.97 -8.39
C ASP A 196 -42.97 -15.06 -8.08
N VAL A 197 -43.36 -16.32 -8.27
CA VAL A 197 -42.41 -17.45 -8.28
C VAL A 197 -41.71 -17.45 -9.63
N VAL A 198 -40.38 -17.37 -9.63
CA VAL A 198 -39.52 -17.41 -10.82
C VAL A 198 -38.58 -18.60 -10.79
N ASP A 199 -38.03 -18.96 -11.95
CA ASP A 199 -36.97 -19.95 -12.06
C ASP A 199 -35.57 -19.33 -11.97
N ALA A 200 -34.53 -20.15 -12.19
CA ALA A 200 -33.13 -19.73 -12.15
C ALA A 200 -32.73 -18.74 -13.27
N THR A 201 -33.67 -18.21 -14.04
CA THR A 201 -33.45 -17.16 -15.04
C THR A 201 -34.25 -15.88 -14.74
N GLY A 202 -34.85 -15.78 -13.55
CA GLY A 202 -35.68 -14.63 -13.15
C GLY A 202 -37.04 -14.55 -13.86
N CYS A 203 -37.41 -15.56 -14.64
CA CYS A 203 -38.65 -15.59 -15.42
C CYS A 203 -39.78 -16.33 -14.70
N SER A 204 -40.99 -15.76 -14.66
CA SER A 204 -42.19 -16.45 -14.18
C SER A 204 -42.90 -17.23 -15.30
N ILE A 205 -43.79 -18.17 -14.93
CA ILE A 205 -44.63 -18.91 -15.90
C ILE A 205 -45.44 -17.96 -16.79
N ALA A 206 -45.88 -16.82 -16.25
CA ALA A 206 -46.65 -15.82 -17.00
C ALA A 206 -45.80 -15.12 -18.08
N GLN A 207 -44.49 -14.95 -17.85
CA GLN A 207 -43.56 -14.37 -18.82
C GLN A 207 -43.12 -15.38 -19.88
N TYR A 208 -43.04 -16.66 -19.55
CA TYR A 208 -42.84 -17.73 -20.53
C TYR A 208 -44.05 -17.94 -21.45
N CYS A 209 -45.26 -17.81 -20.88
CA CYS A 209 -46.50 -18.04 -21.59
C CYS A 209 -47.42 -16.80 -21.54
N PRO A 210 -47.04 -15.64 -22.11
CA PRO A 210 -47.84 -14.44 -21.96
C PRO A 210 -49.13 -14.53 -22.77
N CYS A 211 -50.22 -14.01 -22.19
CA CYS A 211 -51.57 -14.12 -22.74
C CYS A 211 -51.69 -13.50 -24.16
N ASP A 212 -50.92 -12.44 -24.42
CA ASP A 212 -50.99 -11.64 -25.65
C ASP A 212 -50.09 -12.16 -26.79
N ASN A 213 -49.43 -13.31 -26.63
CA ASN A 213 -48.51 -13.88 -27.63
C ASN A 213 -49.16 -14.42 -28.93
N GLY A 214 -50.42 -14.08 -29.22
CA GLY A 214 -51.06 -14.49 -30.47
C GLY A 214 -51.18 -16.01 -30.65
N TRP A 215 -51.44 -16.74 -29.56
CA TRP A 215 -51.58 -18.20 -29.53
C TRP A 215 -52.52 -18.74 -30.62
N LYS A 216 -52.13 -19.85 -31.27
CA LYS A 216 -52.91 -20.48 -32.36
C LYS A 216 -54.34 -20.85 -31.94
N ASN A 217 -54.50 -21.26 -30.67
CA ASN A 217 -55.77 -21.54 -30.02
C ASN A 217 -55.55 -21.59 -28.50
N HIS A 218 -56.65 -21.61 -27.74
CA HIS A 218 -56.63 -21.68 -26.28
C HIS A 218 -55.88 -22.91 -25.75
N GLY A 219 -56.00 -24.06 -26.43
CA GLY A 219 -55.27 -25.28 -26.03
C GLY A 219 -53.75 -25.15 -26.13
N ALA A 220 -53.23 -24.38 -27.09
CA ALA A 220 -51.79 -24.11 -27.21
C ALA A 220 -51.27 -23.25 -26.04
N TYR A 221 -52.05 -22.25 -25.61
CA TYR A 221 -51.73 -21.45 -24.42
C TYR A 221 -51.70 -22.32 -23.16
N VAL A 222 -52.77 -23.08 -22.91
CA VAL A 222 -52.86 -23.97 -21.72
C VAL A 222 -51.74 -25.01 -21.74
N SER A 223 -51.36 -25.52 -22.92
CA SER A 223 -50.23 -26.45 -23.05
C SER A 223 -48.88 -25.82 -22.73
N CYS A 224 -48.67 -24.53 -23.04
CA CYS A 224 -47.45 -23.81 -22.63
C CYS A 224 -47.40 -23.73 -21.12
N VAL A 225 -48.47 -23.22 -20.49
CA VAL A 225 -48.55 -23.07 -19.03
C VAL A 225 -48.32 -24.39 -18.33
N ALA A 226 -48.95 -25.48 -18.82
CA ALA A 226 -48.75 -26.81 -18.26
C ALA A 226 -47.31 -27.33 -18.42
N HIS A 227 -46.64 -27.01 -19.53
CA HIS A 227 -45.24 -27.39 -19.73
C HIS A 227 -44.32 -26.64 -18.76
N SER A 228 -44.40 -25.31 -18.73
CA SER A 228 -43.61 -24.48 -17.81
C SER A 228 -43.89 -24.82 -16.35
N ALA A 229 -45.14 -25.10 -15.96
CA ALA A 229 -45.45 -25.54 -14.61
C ALA A 229 -44.84 -26.91 -14.25
N ASN A 230 -44.65 -27.82 -15.22
CA ASN A 230 -43.90 -29.06 -14.96
C ASN A 230 -42.43 -28.78 -14.69
N ASP A 231 -41.82 -27.85 -15.44
CA ASP A 231 -40.42 -27.49 -15.24
C ASP A 231 -40.22 -26.86 -13.86
N PHE A 232 -41.15 -26.02 -13.41
CA PHE A 232 -41.13 -25.41 -12.08
C PHE A 232 -41.30 -26.45 -10.95
N VAL A 233 -42.14 -27.46 -11.15
CA VAL A 233 -42.20 -28.60 -10.21
C VAL A 233 -40.89 -29.39 -10.22
N GLY A 234 -40.30 -29.63 -11.39
CA GLY A 234 -39.02 -30.32 -11.52
C GLY A 234 -37.86 -29.58 -10.85
N ALA A 235 -37.92 -28.25 -10.82
CA ALA A 235 -36.98 -27.38 -10.13
C ALA A 235 -37.29 -27.21 -8.63
N GLY A 236 -38.43 -27.72 -8.14
CA GLY A 236 -38.83 -27.61 -6.74
C GLY A 236 -39.36 -26.23 -6.33
N LEU A 237 -39.76 -25.40 -7.30
CA LEU A 237 -40.24 -24.03 -7.09
C LEU A 237 -41.72 -23.97 -6.72
N ILE A 238 -42.50 -24.93 -7.21
CA ILE A 238 -43.92 -25.13 -6.89
C ILE A 238 -44.21 -26.62 -6.65
N THR A 239 -45.31 -26.91 -5.97
CA THR A 239 -45.82 -28.26 -5.74
C THR A 239 -46.67 -28.76 -6.90
N GLU A 240 -46.87 -30.08 -6.99
CA GLU A 240 -47.82 -30.69 -7.95
C GLU A 240 -49.25 -30.17 -7.75
N THR A 241 -49.63 -29.78 -6.53
CA THR A 241 -50.93 -29.17 -6.23
C THR A 241 -51.02 -27.77 -6.85
N GLU A 242 -50.03 -26.91 -6.59
CA GLU A 242 -49.98 -25.54 -7.14
C GLU A 242 -49.93 -25.55 -8.67
N LYS A 243 -49.20 -26.49 -9.27
CA LYS A 243 -49.24 -26.73 -10.72
C LYS A 243 -50.67 -27.02 -11.21
N GLY A 244 -51.42 -27.86 -10.48
CA GLY A 244 -52.82 -28.16 -10.80
C GLY A 244 -53.70 -26.92 -10.80
N ASP A 245 -53.51 -26.03 -9.82
CA ASP A 245 -54.24 -24.77 -9.69
C ASP A 245 -53.88 -23.81 -10.82
N ILE A 246 -52.58 -23.59 -11.09
CA ILE A 246 -52.08 -22.73 -12.17
C ILE A 246 -52.64 -23.16 -13.54
N VAL A 247 -52.60 -24.47 -13.83
CA VAL A 247 -53.11 -25.00 -15.11
C VAL A 247 -54.64 -24.88 -15.19
N SER A 248 -55.33 -25.05 -14.06
CA SER A 248 -56.79 -24.90 -14.00
C SER A 248 -57.24 -23.46 -14.21
N GLU A 249 -56.54 -22.49 -13.63
CA GLU A 249 -56.76 -21.06 -13.87
C GLU A 249 -56.49 -20.69 -15.33
N ALA A 250 -55.39 -21.18 -15.90
CA ALA A 250 -55.09 -20.98 -17.31
C ALA A 250 -56.18 -21.54 -18.23
N ALA A 251 -56.76 -22.70 -17.90
CA ALA A 251 -57.87 -23.30 -18.63
C ALA A 251 -59.19 -22.51 -18.53
N GLN A 252 -59.35 -21.68 -17.49
CA GLN A 252 -60.51 -20.80 -17.32
C GLN A 252 -60.32 -19.42 -17.97
N SER A 253 -59.07 -19.01 -18.20
CA SER A 253 -58.72 -17.73 -18.82
C SER A 253 -59.25 -17.57 -20.24
N ASP A 254 -59.23 -16.33 -20.75
CA ASP A 254 -59.56 -16.02 -22.15
C ASP A 254 -58.34 -16.00 -23.09
N CYS A 255 -57.15 -16.32 -22.59
CA CYS A 255 -55.91 -16.30 -23.36
C CYS A 255 -55.95 -17.31 -24.53
N GLY A 256 -55.53 -16.89 -25.72
CA GLY A 256 -55.58 -17.73 -26.93
C GLY A 256 -56.99 -18.06 -27.45
N LYS A 257 -58.07 -17.55 -26.85
CA LYS A 257 -59.40 -17.59 -27.46
C LYS A 257 -59.49 -16.47 -28.51
N LYS A 258 -60.06 -16.77 -29.69
CA LYS A 258 -60.37 -15.71 -30.67
C LYS A 258 -61.38 -14.77 -30.00
N LYS A 259 -61.05 -13.49 -29.85
CA LYS A 259 -62.03 -12.46 -29.45
C LYS A 259 -63.18 -12.53 -30.47
N GLY A 260 -64.28 -13.14 -30.07
CA GLY A 260 -65.50 -13.15 -30.88
C GLY A 260 -65.91 -11.70 -31.06
N GLY A 261 -65.88 -11.22 -32.31
CA GLY A 261 -66.45 -9.91 -32.63
C GLY A 261 -67.90 -9.91 -32.19
N THR A 262 -68.21 -9.08 -31.19
CA THR A 262 -69.59 -8.71 -30.90
C THR A 262 -70.05 -7.80 -32.02
N THR A 263 -70.56 -8.38 -33.11
CA THR A 263 -71.53 -7.69 -33.95
C THR A 263 -72.80 -7.51 -33.15
N ARG A 264 -73.06 -6.29 -32.69
CA ARG A 264 -74.39 -5.71 -32.51
C ARG A 264 -74.34 -4.24 -32.83
#